data_AF-A0A3N0BSF4-F1
#
_entry.id   AF-A0A3N0BSF4-F1
#
_cell.length_a   1.000
_cell.length_b   1.000
_cell.length_c   1.000
_cell.angle_alpha   90.00
_cell.angle_beta   90.00
_cell.angle_gamma   90.00
#
_symmetry.space_group_name_H-M   'P 1'
#
loop_
_entity.id
_entity.type
_entity.pdbx_description
1 polymer ?
#
loop_
_entity_poly.entity_id
_entity_poly.type
_entity_poly.pdbx_seq_one_letter_code
_entity_poly.pdbx_strand_id
1 'polypeptide(L)'
;MRNPVNREIKIFPHVFIRYASGHHEALEQLCWAEMEGLYDNYNELVSELDLLKEVICEYLYEAIQIAVNIDEKKELLNLKRDIFNLRNISDRNWQKFLESLLPEKKLNFGRFMELKTDRTYLNGVWENAYQKKITFHRTLLQIISSRELLQKGIRLSSSILSEQLKSFISTPSTAFKTRELRQEFSLLRYITRMHFKTSPFSTFTCLGLGDVSTISSVVHIPVLSDDLVISKVRLNNEIFNYLKTLITLSPDINELLCIRLNPTIQVEGDNIRLLVNFHNLESFQTLKSSEILKTILDKEFNGKFLTLKCIYQ
;
A
#
# COMPACT_ATOMS: atom_id res chain seq x y z
N MET A 1 11.00 -53.00 -16.77
CA MET A 1 10.50 -52.63 -15.43
C MET A 1 11.61 -51.91 -14.68
N ARG A 2 11.51 -50.59 -14.51
CA ARG A 2 12.46 -49.83 -13.67
C ARG A 2 11.92 -49.86 -12.25
N ASN A 3 12.69 -50.42 -11.32
CA ASN A 3 12.39 -50.38 -9.89
C ASN A 3 12.11 -48.93 -9.47
N PRO A 4 11.04 -48.66 -8.69
CA PRO A 4 10.87 -47.36 -8.07
C PRO A 4 12.02 -47.20 -7.07
N VAL A 5 12.98 -46.35 -7.41
CA VAL A 5 13.98 -45.88 -6.45
C VAL A 5 13.19 -45.15 -5.37
N ASN A 6 13.07 -45.80 -4.20
CA ASN A 6 12.58 -45.20 -2.98
C ASN A 6 13.54 -44.04 -2.64
N ARG A 7 13.28 -42.86 -3.21
CA ARG A 7 13.93 -41.62 -2.77
C ARG A 7 13.27 -41.29 -1.43
N GLU A 8 13.99 -41.58 -0.35
CA GLU A 8 13.69 -41.03 0.97
C GLU A 8 13.57 -39.51 0.83
N ILE A 9 12.34 -39.00 0.95
CA ILE A 9 12.10 -37.56 0.98
C ILE A 9 12.54 -37.10 2.36
N LYS A 10 13.72 -36.50 2.46
CA LYS A 10 14.14 -35.78 3.66
C LYS A 10 13.30 -34.52 3.77
N ILE A 11 12.24 -34.58 4.58
CA ILE A 11 11.35 -33.44 4.85
C ILE A 11 12.09 -32.37 5.68
N PHE A 12 13.15 -32.75 6.39
CA PHE A 12 13.98 -31.87 7.20
C PHE A 12 15.45 -31.89 6.74
N PRO A 13 16.18 -30.77 6.87
CA PRO A 13 15.79 -29.51 7.49
C PRO A 13 15.50 -28.39 6.46
N HIS A 14 14.59 -28.62 5.51
CA HIS A 14 14.23 -27.60 4.54
C HIS A 14 13.18 -26.64 5.11
N VAL A 15 13.47 -25.35 5.08
CA VAL A 15 12.58 -24.27 5.55
C VAL A 15 12.06 -23.52 4.34
N PHE A 16 10.75 -23.34 4.25
CA PHE A 16 10.16 -22.42 3.29
C PHE A 16 10.15 -21.01 3.86
N ILE A 17 10.83 -20.10 3.18
CA ILE A 17 10.94 -18.70 3.61
C ILE A 17 10.11 -17.83 2.67
N ARG A 18 9.34 -16.94 3.27
CA ARG A 18 8.67 -15.84 2.57
C ARG A 18 9.33 -14.55 2.94
N TYR A 19 9.74 -13.78 1.94
CA TYR A 19 10.32 -12.47 2.14
C TYR A 19 9.64 -11.44 1.24
N ALA A 20 9.59 -10.22 1.75
CA ALA A 20 9.16 -9.05 1.01
C ALA A 20 10.17 -8.80 -0.13
N SER A 21 9.70 -8.43 -1.31
CA SER A 21 10.59 -8.22 -2.46
C SER A 21 11.40 -6.92 -2.36
N GLY A 22 10.97 -5.97 -1.52
CA GLY A 22 11.71 -4.74 -1.22
C GLY A 22 12.37 -4.78 0.15
N HIS A 23 13.55 -4.16 0.28
CA HIS A 23 14.22 -3.96 1.56
C HIS A 23 13.70 -2.71 2.27
N HIS A 24 13.45 -2.75 3.58
CA HIS A 24 12.87 -1.64 4.34
C HIS A 24 13.72 -0.35 4.28
N GLU A 25 15.04 -0.47 4.22
CA GLU A 25 15.98 0.66 4.06
C GLU A 25 15.67 1.57 2.86
N ALA A 26 15.05 1.03 1.81
CA ALA A 26 14.64 1.85 0.66
C ALA A 26 13.57 2.90 1.04
N LEU A 27 12.86 2.70 2.15
CA LEU A 27 11.84 3.61 2.67
C LEU A 27 12.32 4.42 3.88
N GLU A 28 13.47 4.09 4.48
CA GLU A 28 14.07 4.91 5.54
C GLU A 28 14.42 6.31 5.04
N GLN A 29 14.76 6.45 3.76
CA GLN A 29 15.00 7.76 3.13
C GLN A 29 13.73 8.62 3.00
N LEU A 30 12.54 8.04 3.20
CA LEU A 30 11.28 8.77 3.27
C LEU A 30 10.98 9.27 4.70
N CYS A 31 11.76 8.85 5.70
CA CYS A 31 11.68 9.39 7.04
C CYS A 31 12.26 10.81 7.06
N TRP A 32 11.64 11.66 7.89
CA TRP A 32 12.07 13.04 8.07
C TRP A 32 12.36 13.29 9.55
N ALA A 33 13.46 12.70 10.04
CA ALA A 33 13.88 12.81 11.43
C ALA A 33 14.12 14.27 11.85
N GLU A 34 14.54 15.12 10.91
CA GLU A 34 14.79 16.55 11.17
C GLU A 34 13.50 17.35 11.49
N MET A 35 12.31 16.76 11.33
CA MET A 35 11.03 17.44 11.65
C MET A 35 10.69 17.46 13.12
N GLU A 36 11.14 16.48 13.91
CA GLU A 36 10.75 16.37 15.31
C GLU A 36 11.17 17.63 16.08
N GLY A 37 12.45 18.04 15.96
CA GLY A 37 12.94 19.25 16.62
C GLY A 37 12.32 20.55 16.10
N LEU A 38 11.96 20.63 14.81
CA LEU A 38 11.28 21.82 14.27
C LEU A 38 9.83 21.93 14.76
N TYR A 39 9.15 20.80 14.91
CA TYR A 39 7.78 20.75 15.41
C TYR A 39 7.71 21.15 16.88
N ASP A 40 8.64 20.65 17.70
CA ASP A 40 8.72 21.00 19.12
C ASP A 40 8.98 22.50 19.31
N ASN A 41 9.99 23.05 18.63
CA ASN A 41 10.28 24.50 18.64
C ASN A 41 9.07 25.34 18.20
N TYR A 42 8.33 24.87 17.19
CA TYR A 42 7.13 25.56 16.72
C TYR A 42 6.02 25.56 17.79
N ASN A 43 5.79 24.42 18.44
CA ASN A 43 4.75 24.30 19.48
C ASN A 43 5.09 25.14 20.71
N GLU A 44 6.35 25.15 21.14
CA GLU A 44 6.82 26.02 22.24
C GLU A 44 6.57 27.49 21.91
N LEU A 45 6.96 27.92 20.71
CA LEU A 45 6.74 29.28 20.23
C LEU A 45 5.25 29.64 20.21
N VAL A 46 4.41 28.77 19.66
CA VAL A 46 2.96 29.01 19.58
C VAL A 46 2.35 29.07 20.97
N SER A 47 2.78 28.20 21.89
CA SER A 47 2.31 28.20 23.28
C SER A 47 2.69 29.51 24.00
N GLU A 48 3.92 29.97 23.86
CA GLU A 48 4.38 31.24 24.47
C GLU A 48 3.62 32.44 23.86
N LEU A 49 3.42 32.44 22.55
CA LEU A 49 2.68 33.47 21.83
C LEU A 49 1.21 33.52 22.29
N ASP A 50 0.57 32.37 22.50
CA ASP A 50 -0.82 32.29 22.96
C ASP A 50 -0.97 32.77 24.41
N LEU A 51 -0.03 32.43 25.30
CA LEU A 51 0.00 32.96 26.67
C LEU A 51 0.14 34.49 26.69
N LEU A 52 1.10 35.03 25.93
CA LEU A 52 1.29 36.49 25.87
C LEU A 52 0.11 37.20 25.22
N LYS A 53 -0.53 36.60 24.21
CA LYS A 53 -1.75 37.11 23.60
C LYS A 53 -2.86 37.27 24.63
N GLU A 54 -3.08 36.27 25.49
CA GLU A 54 -4.08 36.34 26.56
C GLU A 54 -3.77 37.47 27.54
N VAL A 55 -2.53 37.51 28.04
CA VAL A 55 -2.04 38.53 28.98
C VAL A 55 -2.20 39.95 28.40
N ILE A 56 -1.82 40.17 27.15
CA ILE A 56 -1.95 41.49 26.51
C ILE A 56 -3.42 41.84 26.25
N CYS A 57 -4.26 40.86 25.90
CA CYS A 57 -5.70 41.07 25.74
C CYS A 57 -6.38 41.49 27.05
N GLU A 58 -5.90 41.02 28.20
CA GLU A 58 -6.33 41.46 29.53
C GLU A 58 -5.87 42.90 29.80
N TYR A 59 -4.61 43.24 29.52
CA TYR A 59 -4.12 44.62 29.67
C TYR A 59 -4.92 45.61 28.83
N LEU A 60 -5.25 45.24 27.59
CA LEU A 60 -6.09 46.04 26.71
C LEU A 60 -7.52 46.14 27.23
N TYR A 61 -8.06 45.07 27.82
CA TYR A 61 -9.38 45.12 28.42
C TYR A 61 -9.45 46.11 29.59
N GLU A 62 -8.46 46.10 30.49
CA GLU A 62 -8.34 47.08 31.58
C GLU A 62 -8.25 48.51 31.03
N ALA A 63 -7.38 48.74 30.04
CA ALA A 63 -7.22 50.06 29.42
C ALA A 63 -8.52 50.57 28.75
N ILE A 64 -9.27 49.68 28.09
CA ILE A 64 -10.57 49.99 27.48
C ILE A 64 -11.62 50.44 28.52
N GLN A 65 -11.56 49.94 29.76
CA GLN A 65 -12.48 50.33 30.82
C GLN A 65 -12.17 51.72 31.39
N ILE A 66 -10.90 52.14 31.36
CA ILE A 66 -10.43 53.40 31.92
C ILE A 66 -10.44 54.53 30.88
N ALA A 67 -10.42 54.20 29.58
CA ALA A 67 -10.43 55.16 28.49
C ALA A 67 -11.61 56.14 28.57
N VAL A 68 -11.31 57.44 28.55
CA VAL A 68 -12.29 58.52 28.71
C VAL A 68 -12.92 58.92 27.37
N ASN A 69 -12.15 58.85 26.28
CA ASN A 69 -12.62 59.22 24.94
C ASN A 69 -13.09 57.99 24.14
N ILE A 70 -14.19 58.16 23.39
CA ILE A 70 -14.76 57.17 22.46
C ILE A 70 -13.74 56.76 21.39
N ASP A 71 -12.95 57.70 20.87
CA ASP A 71 -11.97 57.42 19.82
C ASP A 71 -10.84 56.52 20.33
N GLU A 72 -10.28 56.83 21.50
CA GLU A 72 -9.26 56.01 22.17
C GLU A 72 -9.79 54.59 22.46
N LYS A 73 -11.03 54.50 22.96
CA LYS A 73 -11.67 53.20 23.21
C LYS A 73 -11.79 52.35 21.94
N LYS A 74 -12.12 52.99 20.80
CA LYS A 74 -12.21 52.33 19.50
C LYS A 74 -10.85 51.86 19.00
N GLU A 75 -9.81 52.67 19.17
CA GLU A 75 -8.42 52.30 18.84
C GLU A 75 -7.95 51.08 19.65
N LEU A 76 -8.16 51.09 20.97
CA LEU A 76 -7.80 49.96 21.85
C LEU A 76 -8.59 48.68 21.51
N LEU A 77 -9.88 48.79 21.20
CA LEU A 77 -10.70 47.64 20.76
C LEU A 77 -10.20 47.03 19.44
N ASN A 78 -9.79 47.87 18.48
CA ASN A 78 -9.21 47.40 17.23
C ASN A 78 -7.87 46.72 17.47
N LEU A 79 -7.00 47.32 18.29
CA LEU A 79 -5.71 46.72 18.68
C LEU A 79 -5.91 45.36 19.35
N LYS A 80 -6.88 45.24 20.27
CA LYS A 80 -7.23 43.96 20.91
C LYS A 80 -7.65 42.91 19.88
N ARG A 81 -8.48 43.29 18.90
CA ARG A 81 -8.90 42.38 17.81
C ARG A 81 -7.73 41.98 16.92
N ASP A 82 -6.81 42.90 16.65
CA ASP A 82 -5.65 42.62 15.81
C ASP A 82 -4.67 41.68 16.53
N ILE A 83 -4.43 41.86 17.83
CA ILE A 83 -3.63 40.95 18.66
C ILE A 83 -4.29 39.58 18.76
N PHE A 84 -5.59 39.54 19.10
CA PHE A 84 -6.33 38.28 19.24
C PHE A 84 -6.33 37.46 17.95
N ASN A 85 -6.46 38.12 16.79
CA ASN A 85 -6.45 37.48 15.48
C ASN A 85 -5.05 37.42 14.84
N LEU A 86 -4.00 37.81 15.56
CA LEU A 86 -2.61 37.84 15.09
C LEU A 86 -2.40 38.61 13.77
N ARG A 87 -3.21 39.65 13.53
CA ARG A 87 -3.13 40.51 12.35
C ARG A 87 -1.91 41.43 12.42
N ASN A 88 -1.46 41.94 11.28
CA ASN A 88 -0.42 42.97 11.23
C ASN A 88 -0.92 44.27 11.87
N ILE A 89 -0.12 44.79 12.80
CA ILE A 89 -0.42 45.98 13.57
C ILE A 89 0.47 47.09 13.04
N SER A 90 -0.10 48.22 12.64
CA SER A 90 0.68 49.36 12.10
C SER A 90 1.39 50.12 13.21
N ASP A 91 2.65 50.51 12.99
CA ASP A 91 3.54 51.18 13.97
C ASP A 91 2.92 52.39 14.68
N ARG A 92 2.09 53.16 13.97
CA ARG A 92 1.45 54.37 14.51
C ARG A 92 0.42 54.11 15.61
N ASN A 93 -0.25 52.96 15.61
CA ASN A 93 -1.41 52.73 16.47
C ASN A 93 -1.04 52.22 17.87
N TRP A 94 0.14 51.59 18.05
CA TRP A 94 0.52 50.96 19.32
C TRP A 94 1.65 51.67 20.06
N GLN A 95 2.43 52.55 19.43
CA GLN A 95 3.45 53.34 20.14
C GLN A 95 2.85 54.21 21.25
N LYS A 96 1.72 54.89 20.97
CA LYS A 96 0.99 55.67 21.99
C LYS A 96 0.50 54.82 23.16
N PHE A 97 0.04 53.60 22.87
CA PHE A 97 -0.38 52.65 23.91
C PHE A 97 0.83 52.15 24.72
N LEU A 98 1.95 51.85 24.08
CA LEU A 98 3.18 51.46 24.77
C LEU A 98 3.72 52.55 25.68
N GLU A 99 3.58 53.83 25.34
CA GLU A 99 4.03 54.93 26.18
C GLU A 99 3.34 54.92 27.55
N SER A 100 2.03 54.61 27.60
CA SER A 100 1.21 54.60 28.82
C SER A 100 1.30 53.32 29.66
N LEU A 101 1.93 52.26 29.14
CA LEU A 101 2.08 51.00 29.86
C LEU A 101 3.16 51.04 30.95
N LEU A 102 3.00 50.21 31.98
CA LEU A 102 4.07 49.91 32.94
C LEU A 102 5.21 49.13 32.27
N PRO A 103 6.46 49.22 32.75
CA PRO A 103 7.63 48.56 32.14
C PRO A 103 7.45 47.05 31.89
N GLU A 104 6.85 46.33 32.81
CA GLU A 104 6.55 44.89 32.68
C GLU A 104 5.59 44.60 31.53
N LYS A 105 4.51 45.40 31.40
CA LYS A 105 3.54 45.27 30.31
C LYS A 105 4.19 45.60 28.94
N LYS A 106 5.13 46.55 28.90
CA LYS A 106 5.92 46.86 27.69
C LYS A 106 6.81 45.68 27.30
N LEU A 107 7.45 45.02 28.27
CA LEU A 107 8.29 43.85 28.03
C LEU A 107 7.48 42.71 27.41
N ASN A 108 6.32 42.38 27.98
CA ASN A 108 5.42 41.35 27.44
C ASN A 108 4.98 41.67 26.00
N PHE A 109 4.69 42.94 25.71
CA PHE A 109 4.33 43.37 24.36
C PHE A 109 5.50 43.28 23.38
N GLY A 110 6.70 43.68 23.79
CA GLY A 110 7.93 43.55 23.00
C GLY A 110 8.20 42.08 22.65
N ARG A 111 8.15 41.20 23.67
CA ARG A 111 8.32 39.76 23.48
C ARG A 111 7.25 39.17 22.55
N PHE A 112 6.00 39.58 22.67
CA PHE A 112 4.92 39.15 21.76
C PHE A 112 5.22 39.52 20.30
N MET A 113 5.71 40.73 20.05
CA MET A 113 6.05 41.18 18.69
C MET A 113 7.26 40.43 18.11
N GLU A 114 8.26 40.13 18.94
CA GLU A 114 9.39 39.27 18.58
C GLU A 114 8.90 37.87 18.19
N LEU A 115 8.15 37.19 19.06
CA LEU A 115 7.62 35.85 18.81
C LEU A 115 6.73 35.78 17.56
N LYS A 116 5.93 36.82 17.31
CA LYS A 116 5.11 36.90 16.09
C LYS A 116 5.97 36.98 14.82
N THR A 117 7.09 37.71 14.89
CA THR A 117 8.06 37.80 13.80
C THR A 117 8.78 36.47 13.62
N ASP A 118 9.24 35.87 14.71
CA ASP A 118 9.88 34.56 14.73
C ASP A 118 8.97 33.47 14.17
N ARG A 119 7.67 33.49 14.50
CA ARG A 119 6.67 32.58 13.91
C ARG A 119 6.62 32.69 12.39
N THR A 120 6.60 33.92 11.88
CA THR A 120 6.50 34.18 10.44
C THR A 120 7.75 33.71 9.72
N TYR A 121 8.92 33.98 10.32
CA TYR A 121 10.20 33.48 9.84
C TYR A 121 10.26 31.94 9.83
N LEU A 122 9.92 31.31 10.96
CA LEU A 122 9.93 29.86 11.13
C LEU A 122 8.97 29.17 10.16
N ASN A 123 7.77 29.71 9.96
CA ASN A 123 6.84 29.24 8.92
C ASN A 123 7.46 29.26 7.53
N GLY A 124 8.18 30.34 7.18
CA GLY A 124 8.86 30.46 5.89
C GLY A 124 10.00 29.45 5.71
N VAL A 125 10.79 29.24 6.76
CA VAL A 125 11.84 28.19 6.80
C VAL A 125 11.21 26.81 6.64
N TRP A 126 10.12 26.55 7.34
CA TRP A 126 9.41 25.27 7.33
C TRP A 126 8.81 24.96 5.96
N GLU A 127 8.10 25.91 5.35
CA GLU A 127 7.52 25.76 4.01
C GLU A 127 8.62 25.45 2.98
N ASN A 128 9.75 26.14 3.03
CA ASN A 128 10.87 25.89 2.12
C ASN A 128 11.46 24.48 2.32
N ALA A 129 11.70 24.08 3.57
CA ALA A 129 12.20 22.74 3.91
C ALA A 129 11.22 21.64 3.46
N TYR A 130 9.93 21.84 3.72
CA TYR A 130 8.84 20.95 3.31
C TYR A 130 8.79 20.75 1.80
N GLN A 131 8.79 21.85 1.02
CA GLN A 131 8.72 21.76 -0.44
C GLN A 131 9.94 21.04 -1.03
N LYS A 132 11.14 21.27 -0.47
CA LYS A 132 12.35 20.54 -0.87
C LYS A 132 12.25 19.05 -0.55
N LYS A 133 11.87 18.70 0.68
CA LYS A 133 11.80 17.30 1.13
C LYS A 133 10.71 16.53 0.40
N ILE A 134 9.52 17.09 0.21
CA ILE A 134 8.43 16.40 -0.50
C ILE A 134 8.78 16.17 -1.97
N THR A 135 9.47 17.12 -2.62
CA THR A 135 9.96 16.95 -3.99
C THR A 135 10.99 15.83 -4.06
N PHE A 136 11.92 15.78 -3.10
CA PHE A 136 12.90 14.70 -2.97
C PHE A 136 12.22 13.33 -2.77
N HIS A 137 11.26 13.22 -1.84
CA HIS A 137 10.50 11.99 -1.59
C HIS A 137 9.74 11.52 -2.83
N ARG A 138 9.09 12.43 -3.56
CA ARG A 138 8.41 12.08 -4.81
C ARG A 138 9.36 11.53 -5.85
N THR A 139 10.54 12.12 -5.99
CA THR A 139 11.58 11.59 -6.89
C THR A 139 12.03 10.19 -6.46
N LEU A 140 12.23 9.93 -5.16
CA LEU A 140 12.51 8.59 -4.66
C LEU A 140 11.38 7.60 -4.96
N LEU A 141 10.12 8.01 -4.76
CA LEU A 141 8.96 7.18 -5.07
C LEU A 141 8.88 6.86 -6.58
N GLN A 142 9.24 7.79 -7.46
CA GLN A 142 9.33 7.53 -8.91
C GLN A 142 10.43 6.52 -9.24
N ILE A 143 11.60 6.61 -8.59
CA ILE A 143 12.69 5.63 -8.75
C ILE A 143 12.23 4.24 -8.29
N ILE A 144 11.60 4.13 -7.12
CA ILE A 144 11.06 2.86 -6.61
C ILE A 144 9.98 2.33 -7.57
N SER A 145 9.07 3.19 -8.02
CA SER A 145 7.99 2.88 -8.98
C SER A 145 8.50 2.38 -10.33
N SER A 146 9.74 2.73 -10.69
CA SER A 146 10.37 2.29 -11.93
C SER A 146 10.90 0.86 -11.88
N ARG A 147 11.01 0.24 -10.69
CA ARG A 147 11.50 -1.15 -10.53
C ARG A 147 10.56 -2.17 -11.15
N GLU A 148 11.12 -3.15 -11.84
CA GLU A 148 10.34 -4.08 -12.64
C GLU A 148 9.42 -4.97 -11.78
N LEU A 149 9.93 -5.45 -10.63
CA LEU A 149 9.13 -6.25 -9.69
C LEU A 149 7.89 -5.50 -9.18
N LEU A 150 8.00 -4.20 -8.90
CA LEU A 150 6.85 -3.39 -8.49
C LEU A 150 5.86 -3.22 -9.64
N GLN A 151 6.33 -2.92 -10.85
CA GLN A 151 5.46 -2.77 -12.02
C GLN A 151 4.72 -4.06 -12.37
N LYS A 152 5.39 -5.21 -12.36
CA LYS A 152 4.78 -6.54 -12.55
C LYS A 152 3.69 -6.79 -11.50
N GLY A 153 3.98 -6.42 -10.25
CA GLY A 153 3.06 -6.60 -9.14
C GLY A 153 1.80 -5.75 -9.30
N ILE A 154 1.97 -4.48 -9.62
CA ILE A 154 0.88 -3.54 -9.89
C ILE A 154 0.04 -4.01 -11.08
N ARG A 155 0.67 -4.44 -12.18
CA ARG A 155 -0.04 -4.92 -13.38
C ARG A 155 -1.03 -6.03 -13.10
N LEU A 156 -0.69 -6.94 -12.19
CA LEU A 156 -1.56 -8.04 -11.77
C LEU A 156 -2.61 -7.64 -10.72
N SER A 157 -2.40 -6.50 -10.05
CA SER A 157 -3.23 -6.07 -8.91
C SER A 157 -4.23 -4.97 -9.27
N SER A 158 -3.89 -4.12 -10.24
CA SER A 158 -4.71 -2.98 -10.67
C SER A 158 -4.32 -2.55 -12.08
N SER A 159 -5.20 -2.82 -13.05
CA SER A 159 -5.03 -2.37 -14.44
C SER A 159 -4.95 -0.85 -14.54
N ILE A 160 -5.86 -0.14 -13.85
CA ILE A 160 -5.93 1.33 -13.84
C ILE A 160 -4.62 1.93 -13.33
N LEU A 161 -4.10 1.44 -12.19
CA LEU A 161 -2.84 1.98 -11.66
C LEU A 161 -1.66 1.65 -12.57
N SER A 162 -1.66 0.45 -13.17
CA SER A 162 -0.62 0.04 -14.11
C SER A 162 -0.57 0.95 -15.36
N GLU A 163 -1.72 1.32 -15.92
CA GLU A 163 -1.81 2.24 -17.06
C GLU A 163 -1.31 3.64 -16.70
N GLN A 164 -1.62 4.07 -15.47
CA GLN A 164 -1.24 5.38 -14.96
C GLN A 164 0.23 5.50 -14.55
N LEU A 165 0.88 4.37 -14.25
CA LEU A 165 2.23 4.32 -13.68
C LEU A 165 3.28 4.98 -14.56
N LYS A 166 3.20 4.77 -15.89
CA LYS A 166 4.14 5.39 -16.84
C LYS A 166 4.08 6.91 -16.77
N SER A 167 2.86 7.48 -16.70
CA SER A 167 2.67 8.92 -16.55
C SER A 167 3.26 9.41 -15.23
N PHE A 168 2.96 8.73 -14.12
CA PHE A 168 3.48 9.09 -12.79
C PHE A 168 5.01 9.16 -12.76
N ILE A 169 5.69 8.16 -13.33
CA ILE A 169 7.16 8.09 -13.39
C ILE A 169 7.74 9.22 -14.26
N SER A 170 7.08 9.56 -15.36
CA SER A 170 7.60 10.56 -16.32
C SER A 170 7.32 12.01 -15.95
N THR A 171 6.28 12.28 -15.15
CA THR A 171 5.91 13.65 -14.77
C THR A 171 6.96 14.23 -13.81
N PRO A 172 7.51 15.43 -14.01
CA PRO A 172 8.41 16.05 -13.03
C PRO A 172 7.75 16.17 -11.66
N SER A 173 8.43 15.77 -10.58
CA SER A 173 7.88 15.78 -9.22
C SER A 173 7.47 17.17 -8.72
N THR A 174 8.08 18.23 -9.26
CA THR A 174 7.72 19.64 -9.03
C THR A 174 6.43 20.08 -9.73
N ALA A 175 5.96 19.31 -10.73
CA ALA A 175 4.79 19.61 -11.55
C ALA A 175 3.58 18.72 -11.22
N PHE A 176 3.64 17.97 -10.11
CA PHE A 176 2.54 17.10 -9.67
C PHE A 176 1.27 17.90 -9.42
N LYS A 177 0.16 17.43 -10.00
CA LYS A 177 -1.19 17.97 -9.77
C LYS A 177 -2.00 16.95 -8.97
N THR A 178 -3.27 17.26 -8.74
CA THR A 178 -4.21 16.41 -7.98
C THR A 178 -4.24 14.96 -8.48
N ARG A 179 -4.05 14.72 -9.78
CA ARG A 179 -3.99 13.38 -10.35
C ARG A 179 -2.77 12.60 -9.85
N GLU A 180 -1.57 13.18 -9.97
CA GLU A 180 -0.32 12.55 -9.56
C GLU A 180 -0.29 12.34 -8.04
N LEU A 181 -0.84 13.27 -7.25
CA LEU A 181 -0.94 13.12 -5.79
C LEU A 181 -1.84 11.94 -5.38
N ARG A 182 -2.94 11.69 -6.11
CA ARG A 182 -3.79 10.52 -5.88
C ARG A 182 -3.08 9.21 -6.28
N GLN A 183 -2.28 9.26 -7.33
CA GLN A 183 -1.46 8.12 -7.76
C GLN A 183 -0.36 7.83 -6.74
N GLU A 184 0.34 8.86 -6.25
CA GLU A 184 1.34 8.78 -5.18
C GLU A 184 0.77 8.04 -3.96
N PHE A 185 -0.38 8.49 -3.46
CA PHE A 185 -1.05 7.85 -2.33
C PHE A 185 -1.41 6.37 -2.60
N SER A 186 -1.87 6.06 -3.82
CA SER A 186 -2.19 4.69 -4.21
C SER A 186 -0.94 3.81 -4.31
N LEU A 187 0.16 4.35 -4.83
CA LEU A 187 1.44 3.66 -4.96
C LEU A 187 2.08 3.38 -3.62
N LEU A 188 2.00 4.31 -2.67
CA LEU A 188 2.51 4.12 -1.32
C LEU A 188 1.94 2.86 -0.65
N ARG A 189 0.67 2.51 -0.90
CA ARG A 189 0.06 1.27 -0.38
C ARG A 189 0.71 0.00 -0.94
N TYR A 190 1.09 0.02 -2.21
CA TYR A 190 1.75 -1.10 -2.87
C TYR A 190 3.23 -1.19 -2.53
N ILE A 191 3.92 -0.05 -2.46
CA ILE A 191 5.32 0.06 -2.04
C ILE A 191 5.45 -0.43 -0.59
N THR A 192 4.67 0.11 0.34
CA THR A 192 4.71 -0.36 1.74
C THR A 192 4.38 -1.84 1.86
N ARG A 193 3.41 -2.36 1.09
CA ARG A 193 3.15 -3.80 1.03
C ARG A 193 4.37 -4.59 0.54
N MET A 194 5.02 -4.15 -0.53
CA MET A 194 6.18 -4.82 -1.13
C MET A 194 7.41 -4.82 -0.23
N HIS A 195 7.54 -3.86 0.68
CA HIS A 195 8.68 -3.73 1.58
C HIS A 195 8.44 -4.33 2.98
N PHE A 196 7.18 -4.43 3.43
CA PHE A 196 6.89 -4.83 4.82
C PHE A 196 5.96 -6.04 4.97
N LYS A 197 5.23 -6.46 3.92
CA LYS A 197 4.30 -7.60 4.04
C LYS A 197 4.88 -8.84 3.38
N THR A 198 4.88 -9.94 4.12
CA THR A 198 5.31 -11.28 3.66
C THR A 198 4.14 -12.16 3.18
N SER A 199 2.92 -11.60 3.09
CA SER A 199 1.73 -12.30 2.61
C SER A 199 1.77 -12.48 1.09
N PRO A 200 1.54 -13.70 0.56
CA PRO A 200 1.73 -14.01 -0.86
C PRO A 200 0.85 -13.12 -1.72
N PHE A 201 1.48 -12.29 -2.57
CA PHE A 201 0.74 -11.43 -3.48
C PHE A 201 1.61 -10.97 -4.64
N SER A 202 1.43 -11.63 -5.79
CA SER A 202 2.16 -11.32 -7.00
C SER A 202 3.68 -11.26 -6.76
N THR A 203 4.40 -10.40 -7.48
CA THR A 203 5.84 -10.16 -7.34
C THR A 203 6.23 -9.28 -6.15
N PHE A 204 5.29 -8.89 -5.27
CA PHE A 204 5.62 -8.14 -4.05
C PHE A 204 6.23 -9.01 -2.95
N THR A 205 6.09 -10.33 -3.09
CA THR A 205 6.65 -11.31 -2.18
C THR A 205 7.23 -12.46 -2.96
N CYS A 206 8.34 -12.99 -2.49
CA CYS A 206 9.00 -14.12 -3.10
C CYS A 206 9.04 -15.30 -2.12
N LEU A 207 9.15 -16.51 -2.70
CA LEU A 207 9.32 -17.76 -1.97
C LEU A 207 10.76 -18.24 -2.17
N GLY A 208 11.41 -18.64 -1.08
CA GLY A 208 12.72 -19.28 -1.10
C GLY A 208 12.74 -20.56 -0.29
N LEU A 209 13.73 -21.40 -0.60
CA LEU A 209 14.13 -22.50 0.27
C LEU A 209 15.32 -22.01 1.11
N GLY A 210 15.26 -22.25 2.41
CA GLY A 210 16.37 -22.09 3.33
C GLY A 210 16.77 -23.44 3.92
N ASP A 211 18.04 -23.58 4.27
CA ASP A 211 18.55 -24.74 4.97
C ASP A 211 18.95 -24.32 6.40
N VAL A 212 18.60 -25.14 7.39
CA VAL A 212 19.04 -24.93 8.77
C VAL A 212 20.46 -25.47 8.92
N SER A 213 21.45 -24.58 9.05
CA SER A 213 22.82 -24.96 9.36
C SER A 213 23.05 -25.01 10.87
N THR A 214 23.80 -25.99 11.35
CA THR A 214 24.18 -26.12 12.77
C THR A 214 25.42 -25.30 13.15
N ILE A 215 26.04 -24.60 12.19
CA ILE A 215 27.42 -24.12 12.29
C ILE A 215 27.50 -22.59 12.47
N SER A 216 26.43 -21.82 12.24
CA SER A 216 26.48 -20.35 12.42
C SER A 216 25.25 -19.79 13.15
N SER A 217 25.50 -18.75 13.95
CA SER A 217 24.49 -17.89 14.58
C SER A 217 23.98 -16.78 13.65
N VAL A 218 24.41 -16.76 12.38
CA VAL A 218 24.11 -15.68 11.43
C VAL A 218 23.23 -16.18 10.30
N VAL A 219 22.03 -15.61 10.19
CA VAL A 219 21.10 -15.85 9.08
C VAL A 219 21.56 -15.05 7.87
N HIS A 220 22.04 -15.74 6.82
CA HIS A 220 22.32 -15.10 5.54
C HIS A 220 21.04 -14.99 4.72
N ILE A 221 20.50 -13.77 4.61
CA ILE A 221 19.40 -13.45 3.70
C ILE A 221 20.02 -12.83 2.44
N PRO A 222 19.88 -13.46 1.25
CA PRO A 222 20.42 -12.88 0.02
C PRO A 222 19.68 -11.58 -0.30
N VAL A 223 20.43 -10.55 -0.67
CA VAL A 223 19.85 -9.35 -1.31
C VAL A 223 19.33 -9.79 -2.66
N LEU A 224 18.03 -9.63 -2.88
CA LEU A 224 17.39 -10.04 -4.12
C LEU A 224 17.66 -8.99 -5.18
N SER A 225 18.33 -9.41 -6.26
CA SER A 225 18.22 -8.69 -7.52
C SER A 225 17.00 -9.20 -8.29
N ASP A 226 16.42 -8.33 -9.13
CA ASP A 226 15.29 -8.66 -9.99
C ASP A 226 15.60 -9.90 -10.87
N ASP A 227 16.88 -10.10 -11.24
CA ASP A 227 17.37 -11.22 -12.07
C ASP A 227 17.32 -12.60 -11.39
N LEU A 228 17.31 -12.65 -10.06
CA LEU A 228 17.24 -13.91 -9.31
C LEU A 228 15.81 -14.43 -9.12
N VAL A 229 14.80 -13.60 -9.43
CA VAL A 229 13.39 -13.91 -9.17
C VAL A 229 12.75 -14.61 -10.38
N ILE A 230 12.52 -15.92 -10.24
CA ILE A 230 11.81 -16.70 -11.25
C ILE A 230 10.30 -16.58 -11.03
N SER A 231 9.60 -15.98 -12.00
CA SER A 231 8.14 -15.86 -11.98
C SER A 231 7.48 -17.07 -12.66
N LYS A 232 6.46 -17.65 -12.02
CA LYS A 232 5.59 -18.67 -12.63
C LYS A 232 4.19 -18.11 -12.80
N VAL A 233 3.75 -17.96 -14.05
CA VAL A 233 2.40 -17.48 -14.38
C VAL A 233 1.47 -18.67 -14.57
N ARG A 234 0.26 -18.56 -14.03
CA ARG A 234 -0.81 -19.53 -14.24
C ARG A 234 -2.04 -18.80 -14.78
N LEU A 235 -2.81 -19.49 -15.60
CA LEU A 235 -4.10 -18.99 -16.04
C LEU A 235 -5.04 -18.89 -14.84
N ASN A 236 -5.88 -17.86 -14.81
CA ASN A 236 -6.97 -17.79 -13.85
C ASN A 236 -7.88 -19.03 -14.04
N ASN A 237 -8.29 -19.67 -12.95
CA ASN A 237 -9.07 -20.91 -12.98
C ASN A 237 -10.42 -20.75 -13.72
N GLU A 238 -11.05 -19.58 -13.65
CA GLU A 238 -12.29 -19.29 -14.36
C GLU A 238 -12.06 -19.24 -15.87
N ILE A 239 -11.02 -18.54 -16.32
CA ILE A 239 -10.65 -18.49 -17.75
C ILE A 239 -10.27 -19.90 -18.23
N PHE A 240 -9.52 -20.66 -17.42
CA PHE A 240 -9.18 -22.04 -17.73
C PHE A 240 -10.44 -22.90 -17.90
N ASN A 241 -11.38 -22.81 -16.96
CA ASN A 241 -12.64 -23.57 -17.01
C ASN A 241 -13.53 -23.15 -18.20
N TYR A 242 -13.55 -21.86 -18.53
CA TYR A 242 -14.26 -21.35 -19.70
C TYR A 242 -13.68 -21.92 -20.99
N LEU A 243 -12.36 -21.82 -21.18
CA LEU A 243 -11.68 -22.37 -22.35
C LEU A 243 -11.86 -23.89 -22.43
N LYS A 244 -11.73 -24.59 -21.30
CA LYS A 244 -11.99 -26.03 -21.22
C LYS A 244 -13.40 -26.36 -21.71
N THR A 245 -14.40 -25.61 -21.27
CA THR A 245 -15.80 -25.80 -21.70
C THR A 245 -15.95 -25.62 -23.21
N LEU A 246 -15.42 -24.53 -23.77
CA LEU A 246 -15.44 -24.28 -25.21
C LEU A 246 -14.79 -25.41 -26.01
N ILE A 247 -13.62 -25.89 -25.55
CA ILE A 247 -12.89 -26.99 -26.18
C ILE A 247 -13.70 -28.28 -26.14
N THR A 248 -14.33 -28.60 -25.01
CA THR A 248 -15.12 -29.83 -24.86
C THR A 248 -16.44 -29.80 -25.64
N LEU A 249 -17.00 -28.62 -25.92
CA LEU A 249 -18.23 -28.48 -26.70
C LEU A 249 -18.01 -28.47 -28.21
N SER A 250 -16.78 -28.25 -28.67
CA SER A 250 -16.43 -28.30 -30.10
C SER A 250 -16.44 -29.75 -30.57
N PRO A 251 -17.32 -30.14 -31.52
CA PRO A 251 -17.40 -31.52 -32.00
C PRO A 251 -16.06 -32.03 -32.56
N ASP A 252 -15.41 -31.22 -33.40
CA ASP A 252 -14.14 -31.58 -34.07
C ASP A 252 -13.01 -31.84 -33.06
N ILE A 253 -12.94 -31.04 -31.99
CA ILE A 253 -11.91 -31.20 -30.97
C ILE A 253 -12.28 -32.33 -30.01
N ASN A 254 -13.55 -32.47 -29.66
CA ASN A 254 -14.04 -33.48 -28.73
C ASN A 254 -13.66 -34.90 -29.19
N GLU A 255 -13.75 -35.17 -30.49
CA GLU A 255 -13.31 -36.45 -31.06
C GLU A 255 -11.81 -36.76 -30.87
N LEU A 256 -10.98 -35.74 -30.69
CA LEU A 256 -9.53 -35.85 -30.45
C LEU A 256 -9.20 -35.97 -28.96
N LEU A 257 -10.17 -35.74 -28.07
CA LEU A 257 -9.94 -35.78 -26.63
C LEU A 257 -9.83 -37.21 -26.12
N CYS A 258 -8.83 -37.40 -25.26
CA CYS A 258 -8.64 -38.59 -24.46
C CYS A 258 -9.61 -38.60 -23.28
N ILE A 259 -10.51 -39.57 -23.25
CA ILE A 259 -11.43 -39.81 -22.15
C ILE A 259 -10.95 -40.97 -21.27
N ARG A 260 -11.33 -40.90 -19.99
CA ARG A 260 -11.12 -41.95 -19.00
C ARG A 260 -12.38 -42.06 -18.16
N LEU A 261 -12.62 -43.24 -17.58
CA LEU A 261 -13.66 -43.38 -16.57
C LEU A 261 -13.35 -42.50 -15.35
N ASN A 262 -14.40 -41.98 -14.73
CA ASN A 262 -14.25 -41.27 -13.47
C ASN A 262 -13.77 -42.27 -12.40
N PRO A 263 -12.61 -42.02 -11.74
CA PRO A 263 -12.01 -42.98 -10.81
C PRO A 263 -12.85 -43.22 -9.55
N THR A 264 -13.89 -42.41 -9.31
CA THR A 264 -14.80 -42.54 -8.17
C THR A 264 -16.06 -43.37 -8.49
N ILE A 265 -16.15 -43.94 -9.69
CA ILE A 265 -17.28 -44.79 -10.08
C ILE A 265 -17.36 -46.01 -9.15
N GLN A 266 -18.55 -46.25 -8.62
CA GLN A 266 -18.92 -47.45 -7.88
C GLN A 266 -20.21 -48.00 -8.47
N VAL A 267 -20.24 -49.31 -8.74
CA VAL A 267 -21.42 -50.00 -9.26
C VAL A 267 -22.09 -50.76 -8.10
N GLU A 268 -23.32 -50.39 -7.78
CA GLU A 268 -24.13 -51.02 -6.73
C GLU A 268 -25.46 -51.51 -7.33
N GLY A 269 -25.52 -52.81 -7.66
CA GLY A 269 -26.68 -53.40 -8.33
C GLY A 269 -26.95 -52.75 -9.69
N ASP A 270 -28.14 -52.18 -9.86
CA ASP A 270 -28.55 -51.44 -11.06
C ASP A 270 -28.21 -49.94 -11.02
N ASN A 271 -27.41 -49.48 -10.06
CA ASN A 271 -27.03 -48.08 -9.93
C ASN A 271 -25.52 -47.88 -10.08
N ILE A 272 -25.14 -46.82 -10.78
CA ILE A 272 -23.77 -46.33 -10.90
C ILE A 272 -23.69 -45.04 -10.09
N ARG A 273 -22.84 -45.03 -9.07
CA ARG A 273 -22.56 -43.85 -8.24
C ARG A 273 -21.21 -43.26 -8.62
N LEU A 274 -21.14 -41.94 -8.70
CA LEU A 274 -19.88 -41.23 -8.93
C LEU A 274 -19.86 -39.88 -8.22
N LEU A 275 -18.66 -39.42 -7.87
CA LEU A 275 -18.45 -38.06 -7.39
C LEU A 275 -18.24 -37.13 -8.59
N VAL A 276 -19.04 -36.08 -8.68
CA VAL A 276 -18.92 -35.02 -9.69
C VAL A 276 -18.58 -33.71 -8.97
N ASN A 277 -17.56 -33.02 -9.47
CA ASN A 277 -17.24 -31.66 -9.05
C ASN A 277 -17.68 -30.70 -10.16
N PHE A 278 -18.65 -29.83 -9.86
CA PHE A 278 -19.12 -28.77 -10.75
C PHE A 278 -19.02 -27.43 -10.03
N HIS A 279 -18.20 -26.51 -10.53
CA HIS A 279 -17.93 -25.21 -9.89
C HIS A 279 -17.54 -25.29 -8.39
N ASN A 280 -16.65 -26.21 -8.03
CA ASN A 280 -16.24 -26.48 -6.63
C ASN A 280 -17.36 -26.97 -5.70
N LEU A 281 -18.51 -27.37 -6.27
CA LEU A 281 -19.54 -28.12 -5.55
C LEU A 281 -19.36 -29.60 -5.87
N GLU A 282 -18.98 -30.35 -4.84
CA GLU A 282 -18.87 -31.80 -4.91
C GLU A 282 -20.22 -32.43 -4.60
N SER A 283 -20.71 -33.26 -5.51
CA SER A 283 -21.97 -33.96 -5.36
C SER A 283 -21.85 -35.40 -5.82
N PHE A 284 -22.47 -36.32 -5.07
CA PHE A 284 -22.64 -37.68 -5.52
C PHE A 284 -23.82 -37.75 -6.48
N GLN A 285 -23.57 -38.24 -7.68
CA GLN A 285 -24.61 -38.51 -8.67
C GLN A 285 -24.83 -40.01 -8.76
N THR A 286 -26.11 -40.40 -8.85
CA THR A 286 -26.52 -41.78 -9.07
C THR A 286 -27.19 -41.87 -10.42
N LEU A 287 -26.67 -42.71 -11.29
CA LEU A 287 -27.20 -43.00 -12.61
C LEU A 287 -27.75 -44.42 -12.62
N LYS A 288 -28.90 -44.64 -13.27
CA LYS A 288 -29.40 -46.00 -13.49
C LYS A 288 -28.52 -46.69 -14.54
N SER A 289 -28.09 -47.91 -14.24
CA SER A 289 -27.27 -48.72 -15.12
C SER A 289 -28.07 -49.16 -16.35
N SER A 290 -27.56 -48.83 -17.54
CA SER A 290 -28.10 -49.29 -18.83
C SER A 290 -27.11 -50.26 -19.48
N GLU A 291 -27.56 -51.08 -20.43
CA GLU A 291 -26.67 -52.02 -21.15
C GLU A 291 -25.49 -51.31 -21.84
N ILE A 292 -25.73 -50.11 -22.38
CA ILE A 292 -24.68 -49.28 -22.99
C ILE A 292 -23.64 -48.86 -21.94
N LEU A 293 -24.09 -48.40 -20.76
CA LEU A 293 -23.18 -47.99 -19.69
C LEU A 293 -22.39 -49.19 -19.14
N LYS A 294 -23.03 -50.35 -18.97
CA LYS A 294 -22.36 -51.60 -18.59
C LYS A 294 -21.28 -51.98 -19.61
N THR A 295 -21.62 -51.95 -20.91
CA THR A 295 -20.66 -52.22 -22.00
C THR A 295 -19.47 -51.24 -21.99
N ILE A 296 -19.71 -49.95 -21.73
CA ILE A 296 -18.62 -48.97 -21.61
C ILE A 296 -17.76 -49.27 -20.38
N LEU A 297 -18.35 -49.61 -19.24
CA LEU A 297 -17.60 -49.96 -18.03
C LEU A 297 -16.79 -51.27 -18.20
N ASP A 298 -17.34 -52.25 -18.94
CA ASP A 298 -16.73 -53.55 -19.19
C ASP A 298 -15.60 -53.49 -20.24
N LYS A 299 -15.64 -52.53 -21.17
CA LYS A 299 -14.49 -52.22 -22.02
C LYS A 299 -13.34 -51.80 -21.08
N GLU A 300 -12.36 -52.68 -20.85
CA GLU A 300 -11.28 -52.47 -19.87
C GLU A 300 -10.58 -51.11 -20.04
N PHE A 301 -11.00 -50.12 -19.26
CA PHE A 301 -10.27 -48.89 -19.02
C PHE A 301 -9.18 -49.21 -17.98
N ASN A 302 -8.19 -50.02 -18.35
CA ASN A 302 -7.02 -50.39 -17.55
C ASN A 302 -6.08 -49.18 -17.30
N GLY A 303 -6.61 -48.09 -16.76
CA GLY A 303 -5.93 -46.80 -16.64
C GLY A 303 -5.56 -46.13 -17.97
N LYS A 304 -6.00 -46.69 -19.10
CA LYS A 304 -5.71 -46.17 -20.44
C LYS A 304 -6.73 -45.13 -20.86
N PHE A 305 -6.26 -44.09 -21.54
CA PHE A 305 -7.09 -43.09 -22.18
C PHE A 305 -7.59 -43.63 -23.54
N LEU A 306 -8.88 -43.44 -23.84
CA LEU A 306 -9.47 -43.73 -25.16
C LEU A 306 -9.85 -42.42 -25.84
N THR A 307 -9.81 -42.35 -27.17
CA THR A 307 -10.46 -41.24 -27.90
C THR A 307 -11.92 -41.58 -28.16
N LEU A 308 -12.80 -40.58 -28.29
CA LEU A 308 -14.22 -40.84 -28.57
C LEU A 308 -14.44 -41.62 -29.88
N LYS A 309 -13.56 -41.46 -30.88
CA LYS A 309 -13.59 -42.26 -32.10
C LYS A 309 -13.51 -43.78 -31.85
N CYS A 310 -12.82 -44.21 -30.79
CA CYS A 310 -12.73 -45.63 -30.41
C CYS A 310 -13.98 -46.18 -29.72
N ILE A 311 -14.92 -45.33 -29.32
CA ILE A 311 -16.16 -45.75 -28.64
C ILE A 311 -17.29 -45.95 -29.63
N TYR A 312 -17.33 -45.16 -30.72
CA TYR A 312 -18.34 -45.27 -31.78
C TYR A 312 -18.01 -46.36 -32.83
N GLN A 313 -16.89 -47.05 -32.69
CA GLN A 313 -16.48 -48.22 -33.49
C GLN A 313 -16.69 -49.50 -32.69
#